data_AF-A0A259SXN6-F1
#
_entry.id   AF-A0A259SXN6-F1
#
_cell.length_a   1.000
_cell.length_b   1.000
_cell.length_c   1.000
_cell.angle_alpha   90.00
_cell.angle_beta   90.00
_cell.angle_gamma   90.00
#
_symmetry.space_group_name_H-M   'P 1'
#
loop_
_entity.id
_entity.type
_entity.pdbx_description
1 polymer ?
#
loop_
_entity_poly.entity_id
_entity_poly.type
_entity_poly.pdbx_seq_one_letter_code
_entity_poly.pdbx_strand_id
1 'polypeptide(L)'
;MSWDPDHLPDQTGHTIAVTGATAGIGYFAAEQLAAAGAHVVLVSRSATKLDRARTTLLQQVPGAAVSTTVVDLASLASVREAADELSRLPRLDGIFLNGGAMSPCRGELTADGLPVAVGTHVVADVALVAGVLDRLASTGAEQGTVGRIVHASTGFVRRFARHRDRRGEPGDRVGAAHRRVLIGATVRPGQLAGQRPAGPAYREVVLPRSTTEGAHDG
;
A
#
# COMPACT_ATOMS: atom_id res chain seq x y z
N MET A 1 -11.19 7.54 19.20
CA MET A 1 -11.43 6.14 18.78
C MET A 1 -10.29 5.30 19.30
N SER A 2 -10.59 4.27 20.07
CA SER A 2 -9.65 3.17 20.31
C SER A 2 -9.48 2.38 19.02
N TRP A 3 -8.27 1.95 18.70
CA TRP A 3 -8.00 1.07 17.58
C TRP A 3 -8.52 -0.34 17.91
N ASP A 4 -9.27 -0.95 16.99
CA ASP A 4 -9.78 -2.33 17.08
C ASP A 4 -9.50 -3.02 15.73
N PRO A 5 -8.66 -4.08 15.70
CA PRO A 5 -8.36 -4.80 14.47
C PRO A 5 -9.51 -5.71 14.02
N ASP A 6 -10.39 -6.13 14.92
CA ASP A 6 -11.47 -7.06 14.63
C ASP A 6 -12.70 -6.32 14.07
N HIS A 7 -12.81 -5.02 14.36
CA HIS A 7 -13.90 -4.16 13.89
C HIS A 7 -13.37 -2.88 13.25
N LEU A 8 -13.10 -2.96 11.94
CA LEU A 8 -12.79 -1.78 11.15
C LEU A 8 -13.98 -0.81 11.12
N PRO A 9 -13.74 0.52 11.11
CA PRO A 9 -14.78 1.49 10.82
C PRO A 9 -15.42 1.22 9.45
N ASP A 10 -16.73 1.49 9.34
CA ASP A 10 -17.48 1.35 8.08
C ASP A 10 -16.76 2.05 6.91
N GLN A 11 -16.58 1.30 5.83
CA GLN A 11 -15.98 1.73 4.57
C GLN A 11 -16.98 1.74 3.41
N THR A 12 -18.28 1.57 3.69
CA THR A 12 -19.34 1.63 2.68
C THR A 12 -19.20 2.85 1.77
N GLY A 13 -19.28 2.61 0.46
CA GLY A 13 -19.14 3.64 -0.57
C GLY A 13 -17.71 4.01 -0.92
N HIS A 14 -16.69 3.57 -0.18
CA HIS A 14 -15.28 3.82 -0.54
C HIS A 14 -14.76 2.77 -1.53
N THR A 15 -13.88 3.19 -2.43
CA THR A 15 -13.13 2.31 -3.34
C THR A 15 -11.65 2.32 -2.97
N ILE A 16 -11.06 1.15 -2.69
CA ILE A 16 -9.67 1.04 -2.23
C ILE A 16 -8.92 0.01 -3.08
N ALA A 17 -7.79 0.43 -3.67
CA ALA A 17 -6.90 -0.46 -4.40
C ALA A 17 -5.83 -1.06 -3.46
N VAL A 18 -5.55 -2.36 -3.59
CA VAL A 18 -4.54 -3.05 -2.77
C VAL A 18 -3.55 -3.79 -3.66
N THR A 19 -2.28 -3.41 -3.63
CA THR A 19 -1.22 -4.11 -4.39
C THR A 19 -0.71 -5.34 -3.64
N GLY A 20 -0.38 -6.40 -4.37
CA GLY A 20 0.00 -7.68 -3.76
C GLY A 20 -1.18 -8.39 -3.08
N ALA A 21 -2.41 -8.16 -3.54
CA ALA A 21 -3.64 -8.61 -2.86
C ALA A 21 -4.02 -10.08 -3.09
N THR A 22 -3.12 -10.93 -3.61
CA THR A 22 -3.42 -12.34 -3.92
C THR A 22 -2.95 -13.32 -2.84
N ALA A 23 -2.19 -12.86 -1.84
CA ALA A 23 -1.76 -13.66 -0.70
C ALA A 23 -1.29 -12.75 0.47
N GLY A 24 -1.12 -13.35 1.65
CA GLY A 24 -0.49 -12.70 2.79
C GLY A 24 -1.21 -11.43 3.24
N ILE A 25 -0.43 -10.44 3.70
CA ILE A 25 -0.94 -9.17 4.27
C ILE A 25 -1.89 -8.46 3.30
N GLY A 26 -1.55 -8.40 2.01
CA GLY A 26 -2.38 -7.72 1.01
C GLY A 26 -3.76 -8.37 0.85
N TYR A 27 -3.81 -9.71 0.84
CA TYR A 27 -5.08 -10.44 0.75
C TYR A 27 -5.95 -10.23 2.00
N PHE A 28 -5.40 -10.41 3.20
CA PHE A 28 -6.18 -10.23 4.43
C PHE A 28 -6.59 -8.77 4.66
N ALA A 29 -5.80 -7.80 4.22
CA ALA A 29 -6.21 -6.39 4.24
C ALA A 29 -7.38 -6.16 3.27
N ALA A 30 -7.32 -6.72 2.07
CA ALA A 30 -8.41 -6.63 1.10
C ALA A 30 -9.72 -7.29 1.61
N GLU A 31 -9.62 -8.47 2.22
CA GLU A 31 -10.77 -9.16 2.82
C GLU A 31 -11.42 -8.35 3.94
N GLN A 32 -10.63 -7.80 4.85
CA GLN A 32 -11.16 -6.99 5.95
C GLN A 32 -11.76 -5.66 5.47
N LEU A 33 -11.16 -5.00 4.48
CA LEU A 33 -11.74 -3.80 3.85
C LEU A 33 -13.08 -4.12 3.17
N ALA A 34 -13.17 -5.27 2.49
CA ALA A 34 -14.40 -5.74 1.87
C ALA A 34 -15.48 -6.07 2.92
N ALA A 35 -15.10 -6.73 4.03
CA ALA A 35 -15.99 -6.99 5.16
C ALA A 35 -16.51 -5.70 5.82
N ALA A 36 -15.70 -4.63 5.81
CA ALA A 36 -16.11 -3.30 6.24
C ALA A 36 -16.95 -2.53 5.19
N GLY A 37 -17.29 -3.13 4.05
CA GLY A 37 -18.18 -2.55 3.05
C GLY A 37 -17.49 -1.77 1.90
N ALA A 38 -16.16 -1.74 1.83
CA ALA A 38 -15.46 -1.10 0.72
C ALA A 38 -15.64 -1.88 -0.59
N HIS A 39 -15.63 -1.17 -1.72
CA HIS A 39 -15.26 -1.78 -3.00
C HIS A 39 -13.74 -1.94 -3.02
N VAL A 40 -13.27 -3.19 -3.02
CA VAL A 40 -11.83 -3.47 -3.08
C VAL A 40 -11.38 -3.84 -4.49
N VAL A 41 -10.35 -3.16 -4.98
CA VAL A 41 -9.67 -3.51 -6.24
C VAL A 41 -8.44 -4.33 -5.89
N LEU A 42 -8.46 -5.62 -6.23
CA LEU A 42 -7.33 -6.51 -6.03
C LEU A 42 -6.29 -6.27 -7.14
N VAL A 43 -5.08 -5.86 -6.77
CA VAL A 43 -4.04 -5.49 -7.72
C VAL A 43 -2.85 -6.44 -7.61
N SER A 44 -2.53 -7.17 -8.68
CA SER A 44 -1.43 -8.15 -8.69
C SER A 44 -1.00 -8.56 -10.10
N ARG A 45 0.13 -9.27 -10.23
CA ARG A 45 0.72 -9.61 -11.54
C ARG A 45 0.05 -10.74 -12.31
N SER A 46 -0.76 -11.57 -11.64
CA SER A 46 -1.30 -12.80 -12.22
C SER A 46 -2.82 -12.76 -12.20
N ALA A 47 -3.43 -12.63 -13.38
CA ALA A 47 -4.88 -12.68 -13.56
C ALA A 47 -5.49 -13.94 -12.92
N THR A 48 -4.92 -15.11 -13.17
CA THR A 48 -5.40 -16.37 -12.56
C THR A 48 -5.35 -16.36 -11.02
N LYS A 49 -4.33 -15.73 -10.41
CA LYS A 49 -4.28 -15.61 -8.94
C LYS A 49 -5.28 -14.57 -8.43
N LEU A 50 -5.51 -13.50 -9.20
CA LEU A 50 -6.53 -12.50 -8.89
C LEU A 50 -7.93 -13.12 -8.93
N ASP A 51 -8.24 -13.93 -9.93
CA ASP A 51 -9.53 -14.64 -10.02
C ASP A 51 -9.75 -15.54 -8.80
N ARG A 52 -8.73 -16.33 -8.44
CA ARG A 52 -8.78 -17.19 -7.24
C ARG A 52 -8.95 -16.39 -5.95
N ALA A 53 -8.20 -15.30 -5.80
CA ALA A 53 -8.30 -14.43 -4.63
C ALA A 53 -9.69 -13.78 -4.54
N ARG A 54 -10.23 -13.31 -5.67
CA ARG A 54 -11.58 -12.76 -5.77
C ARG A 54 -12.64 -13.79 -5.40
N THR A 55 -12.57 -15.01 -5.94
CA THR A 55 -13.51 -16.10 -5.59
C THR A 55 -13.43 -16.41 -4.10
N THR A 56 -12.22 -16.55 -3.55
CA THR A 56 -12.04 -16.86 -2.13
C THR A 56 -12.58 -15.74 -1.24
N LEU A 57 -12.29 -14.48 -1.57
CA LEU A 57 -12.81 -13.31 -0.84
C LEU A 57 -14.34 -13.28 -0.87
N LEU A 58 -14.98 -13.53 -2.02
CA LEU A 58 -16.44 -13.56 -2.13
C LEU A 58 -17.08 -14.72 -1.37
N GLN A 59 -16.35 -15.80 -1.11
CA GLN A 59 -16.80 -16.89 -0.22
C GLN A 59 -16.74 -16.48 1.25
N GLN A 60 -15.70 -15.74 1.64
CA GLN A 60 -15.53 -15.25 3.02
C GLN A 60 -16.45 -14.06 3.34
N VAL A 61 -16.69 -13.19 2.35
CA VAL A 61 -17.53 -12.00 2.47
C VAL A 61 -18.58 -12.01 1.35
N PRO A 62 -19.68 -12.77 1.53
CA PRO A 62 -20.76 -12.82 0.55
C PRO A 62 -21.32 -11.43 0.26
N GLY A 63 -21.43 -11.08 -1.03
CA GLY A 63 -21.98 -9.78 -1.47
C GLY A 63 -20.97 -8.63 -1.51
N ALA A 64 -19.70 -8.86 -1.18
CA ALA A 64 -18.66 -7.83 -1.31
C ALA A 64 -18.51 -7.31 -2.75
N ALA A 65 -18.23 -6.01 -2.89
CA ALA A 65 -17.88 -5.39 -4.16
C ALA A 65 -16.37 -5.57 -4.43
N VAL A 66 -16.02 -6.40 -5.41
CA VAL A 66 -14.62 -6.72 -5.73
C VAL A 66 -14.36 -6.72 -7.23
N SER A 67 -13.34 -5.95 -7.63
CA SER A 67 -12.76 -5.97 -8.98
C SER A 67 -11.26 -6.29 -8.93
N THR A 68 -10.65 -6.45 -10.09
CA THR A 68 -9.24 -6.85 -10.22
C THR A 68 -8.54 -6.01 -11.27
N THR A 69 -7.29 -5.65 -11.03
CA THR A 69 -6.42 -4.99 -12.01
C THR A 69 -5.07 -5.71 -12.05
N VAL A 70 -4.59 -5.99 -13.26
CA VAL A 70 -3.30 -6.66 -13.44
C VAL A 70 -2.18 -5.63 -13.40
N VAL A 71 -1.15 -5.88 -12.58
CA VAL A 71 0.08 -5.07 -12.60
C VAL A 71 1.30 -5.94 -12.32
N ASP A 72 2.29 -5.87 -13.21
CA ASP A 72 3.64 -6.31 -12.91
C ASP A 72 4.48 -5.10 -12.47
N LEU A 73 4.78 -5.02 -11.16
CA LEU A 73 5.61 -3.96 -10.59
C LEU A 73 7.07 -4.01 -11.09
N ALA A 74 7.48 -5.07 -11.80
CA ALA A 74 8.77 -5.15 -12.47
C ALA A 74 8.74 -4.61 -13.92
N SER A 75 7.66 -3.94 -14.33
CA SER A 75 7.52 -3.31 -15.64
C SER A 75 6.80 -1.96 -15.54
N LEU A 76 7.50 -0.86 -15.82
CA LEU A 76 6.90 0.48 -15.79
C LEU A 76 5.81 0.68 -16.85
N ALA A 77 5.87 -0.06 -17.96
CA ALA A 77 4.77 -0.09 -18.92
C ALA A 77 3.50 -0.66 -18.28
N SER A 78 3.61 -1.82 -17.59
CA SER A 78 2.49 -2.42 -16.88
C SER A 78 1.97 -1.53 -15.74
N VAL A 79 2.85 -0.85 -15.01
CA VAL A 79 2.47 0.10 -13.96
C VAL A 79 1.65 1.27 -14.52
N ARG A 80 2.03 1.81 -15.70
CA ARG A 80 1.27 2.88 -16.35
C ARG A 80 -0.11 2.41 -16.78
N GLU A 81 -0.21 1.24 -17.40
CA GLU A 81 -1.50 0.65 -17.81
C GLU A 81 -2.43 0.45 -16.61
N ALA A 82 -1.90 -0.10 -15.51
CA ALA A 82 -2.65 -0.27 -14.27
C ALA A 82 -3.07 1.07 -13.65
N ALA A 83 -2.19 2.08 -13.66
CA ALA A 83 -2.52 3.41 -13.16
C ALA A 83 -3.63 4.07 -14.00
N ASP A 84 -3.61 3.91 -15.33
CA ASP A 84 -4.65 4.39 -16.24
C ASP A 84 -5.98 3.66 -16.02
N GLU A 85 -5.96 2.36 -15.73
CA GLU A 85 -7.17 1.62 -15.36
C GLU A 85 -7.75 2.13 -14.03
N LEU A 86 -6.92 2.27 -13.00
CA LEU A 86 -7.34 2.76 -11.70
C LEU A 86 -7.81 4.22 -11.72
N SER A 87 -7.19 5.07 -12.55
CA SER A 87 -7.57 6.49 -12.68
C SER A 87 -8.93 6.68 -13.36
N ARG A 88 -9.34 5.72 -14.20
CA ARG A 88 -10.66 5.69 -14.86
C ARG A 88 -11.79 5.15 -13.98
N LEU A 89 -11.50 4.68 -12.77
CA LEU A 89 -12.54 4.27 -11.84
C LEU A 89 -13.46 5.45 -11.52
N PRO A 90 -14.77 5.23 -11.31
CA PRO A 90 -15.69 6.30 -10.91
C PRO A 90 -15.28 6.94 -9.58
N ARG A 91 -14.60 6.19 -8.72
CA ARG A 91 -14.17 6.60 -7.38
C ARG A 91 -12.90 5.84 -7.00
N LEU A 92 -11.95 6.53 -6.37
CA LEU A 92 -10.79 5.92 -5.69
C LEU A 92 -10.45 6.74 -4.44
N ASP A 93 -10.66 6.16 -3.27
CA ASP A 93 -10.45 6.82 -1.97
C ASP A 93 -9.11 6.50 -1.35
N GLY A 94 -8.53 5.36 -1.72
CA GLY A 94 -7.22 5.00 -1.22
C GLY A 94 -6.50 3.92 -2.01
N ILE A 95 -5.20 3.88 -1.78
CA ILE A 95 -4.32 2.83 -2.29
C ILE A 95 -3.42 2.31 -1.18
N PHE A 96 -3.37 0.99 -1.04
CA PHE A 96 -2.44 0.29 -0.17
C PHE A 96 -1.34 -0.37 -1.00
N LEU A 97 -0.17 0.25 -0.96
CA LEU A 97 1.06 -0.20 -1.62
C LEU A 97 1.72 -1.27 -0.75
N ASN A 98 1.42 -2.53 -1.04
CA ASN A 98 1.93 -3.69 -0.30
C ASN A 98 2.67 -4.70 -1.20
N GLY A 99 2.42 -4.64 -2.51
CA GLY A 99 3.08 -5.49 -3.51
C GLY A 99 4.56 -5.16 -3.65
N GLY A 100 5.36 -6.19 -3.93
CA GLY A 100 6.79 -6.05 -4.17
C GLY A 100 7.47 -7.41 -4.20
N ALA A 101 8.71 -7.47 -4.69
CA ALA A 101 9.48 -8.71 -4.73
C ALA A 101 10.03 -9.05 -3.33
N MET A 102 9.63 -10.19 -2.76
CA MET A 102 10.09 -10.61 -1.42
C MET A 102 11.43 -11.37 -1.43
N SER A 103 11.72 -12.10 -2.52
CA SER A 103 12.92 -12.93 -2.63
C SER A 103 13.61 -12.73 -3.99
N PRO A 104 14.08 -11.51 -4.31
CA PRO A 104 14.78 -11.26 -5.57
C PRO A 104 16.13 -11.99 -5.61
N CYS A 105 16.48 -12.53 -6.76
CA CYS A 105 17.81 -13.09 -7.00
C CYS A 105 18.86 -11.96 -7.05
N ARG A 106 20.11 -12.29 -6.65
CA ARG A 106 21.21 -11.32 -6.78
C ARG A 106 21.41 -10.96 -8.25
N GLY A 107 21.41 -9.66 -8.54
CA GLY A 107 21.60 -9.14 -9.90
C GLY A 107 20.35 -9.24 -10.79
N GLU A 108 19.21 -9.67 -10.25
CA GLU A 108 17.95 -9.65 -10.98
C GLU A 108 17.53 -8.21 -11.30
N LEU A 109 17.15 -7.98 -12.55
CA LEU A 109 16.72 -6.67 -13.06
C LEU A 109 15.25 -6.72 -13.47
N THR A 110 14.56 -5.59 -13.31
CA THR A 110 13.24 -5.35 -13.90
C THR A 110 13.33 -5.24 -15.42
N ALA A 111 12.19 -5.23 -16.10
CA ALA A 111 12.11 -4.99 -17.55
C ALA A 111 12.74 -3.64 -17.95
N ASP A 112 12.75 -2.67 -17.03
CA ASP A 112 13.32 -1.34 -17.21
C ASP A 112 14.80 -1.24 -16.79
N GLY A 113 15.46 -2.37 -16.50
CA GLY A 113 16.89 -2.42 -16.16
C GLY A 113 17.24 -1.96 -14.74
N LEU A 114 16.26 -1.91 -13.82
CA LEU A 114 16.47 -1.53 -12.42
C LEU A 114 16.70 -2.78 -11.56
N PRO A 115 17.51 -2.73 -10.49
CA PRO A 115 17.54 -3.82 -9.51
C PRO A 115 16.12 -4.11 -8.99
N VAL A 116 15.68 -5.37 -9.03
CA VAL A 116 14.27 -5.74 -8.74
C VAL A 116 13.76 -5.20 -7.40
N ALA A 117 14.60 -5.21 -6.35
CA ALA A 117 14.23 -4.66 -5.05
C ALA A 117 13.90 -3.15 -5.11
N VAL A 118 14.64 -2.37 -5.90
CA VAL A 118 14.42 -0.93 -6.07
C VAL A 118 13.26 -0.67 -7.04
N GLY A 119 13.22 -1.42 -8.14
CA GLY A 119 12.18 -1.29 -9.16
C GLY A 119 10.80 -1.55 -8.58
N THR A 120 10.62 -2.68 -7.89
CA THR A 120 9.29 -3.14 -7.44
C THR A 120 8.77 -2.50 -6.16
N HIS A 121 9.63 -2.04 -5.24
CA HIS A 121 9.21 -1.45 -3.94
C HIS A 121 9.29 0.09 -3.89
N VAL A 122 9.92 0.72 -4.89
CA VAL A 122 10.12 2.18 -4.87
C VAL A 122 9.67 2.80 -6.17
N VAL A 123 10.30 2.43 -7.28
CA VAL A 123 10.06 3.11 -8.55
C VAL A 123 8.65 2.83 -9.08
N ALA A 124 8.21 1.58 -9.01
CA ALA A 124 6.86 1.19 -9.38
C ALA A 124 5.79 1.87 -8.51
N ASP A 125 5.99 1.91 -7.19
CA ASP A 125 5.03 2.53 -6.26
C ASP A 125 4.91 4.04 -6.47
N VAL A 126 6.03 4.74 -6.68
CA VAL A 126 6.02 6.16 -7.02
C VAL A 126 5.29 6.41 -8.34
N ALA A 127 5.59 5.60 -9.37
CA ALA A 127 4.94 5.72 -10.68
C ALA A 127 3.43 5.44 -10.60
N LEU A 128 3.03 4.42 -9.84
CA LEU A 128 1.63 4.05 -9.62
C LEU A 128 0.88 5.18 -8.91
N VAL A 129 1.44 5.69 -7.80
CA VAL A 129 0.86 6.82 -7.06
C VAL A 129 0.74 8.05 -7.94
N ALA A 130 1.79 8.39 -8.70
CA ALA A 130 1.76 9.54 -9.60
C ALA A 130 0.63 9.44 -10.62
N GLY A 131 0.40 8.26 -11.20
CA GLY A 131 -0.66 8.04 -12.18
C GLY A 131 -2.09 8.07 -11.61
N VAL A 132 -2.28 7.75 -10.32
CA VAL A 132 -3.61 7.77 -9.67
C VAL A 132 -3.87 9.01 -8.81
N LEU A 133 -2.89 9.91 -8.69
CA LEU A 133 -2.95 11.05 -7.77
C LEU A 133 -4.14 11.98 -8.06
N ASP A 134 -4.37 12.29 -9.33
CA ASP A 134 -5.47 13.17 -9.76
C ASP A 134 -6.84 12.54 -9.49
N ARG A 135 -6.98 11.22 -9.65
CA ARG A 135 -8.22 10.51 -9.32
C ARG A 135 -8.50 10.53 -7.83
N LEU A 136 -7.48 10.26 -6.99
CA LEU A 136 -7.58 10.36 -5.52
C LEU A 136 -7.98 11.77 -5.08
N ALA A 137 -7.36 12.81 -5.65
CA ALA A 137 -7.66 14.20 -5.35
C ALA A 137 -9.08 14.59 -5.78
N SER A 138 -9.49 14.19 -6.98
CA SER A 138 -10.83 14.47 -7.52
C SER A 138 -11.91 13.77 -6.69
N THR A 139 -11.72 12.50 -6.32
CA THR A 139 -12.64 11.79 -5.42
C THR A 139 -12.73 12.48 -4.06
N GLY A 140 -11.61 12.91 -3.47
CA GLY A 140 -11.62 13.67 -2.23
C GLY A 140 -12.44 14.97 -2.33
N ALA A 141 -12.30 15.71 -3.44
CA ALA A 141 -13.07 16.93 -3.69
C ALA A 141 -14.58 16.65 -3.88
N GLU A 142 -14.94 15.65 -4.68
CA GLU A 142 -16.32 15.27 -4.97
C GLU A 142 -17.06 14.77 -3.71
N GLN A 143 -16.37 14.01 -2.86
CA GLN A 143 -16.96 13.36 -1.68
C GLN A 143 -16.79 14.19 -0.40
N GLY A 144 -16.07 15.30 -0.44
CA GLY A 144 -15.71 16.07 0.75
C GLY A 144 -14.80 15.30 1.71
N THR A 145 -13.96 14.40 1.18
CA THR A 145 -13.06 13.52 1.93
C THR A 145 -11.59 13.76 1.54
N VAL A 146 -10.68 12.94 2.07
CA VAL A 146 -9.27 12.98 1.71
C VAL A 146 -8.83 11.63 1.16
N GLY A 147 -8.13 11.65 0.04
CA GLY A 147 -7.49 10.45 -0.51
C GLY A 147 -6.37 9.97 0.41
N ARG A 148 -6.25 8.64 0.55
CA ARG A 148 -5.25 8.01 1.42
C ARG A 148 -4.27 7.14 0.65
N ILE A 149 -2.98 7.42 0.79
CA ILE A 149 -1.91 6.56 0.28
C ILE A 149 -1.23 5.91 1.48
N VAL A 150 -1.26 4.58 1.55
CA VAL A 150 -0.65 3.78 2.60
C VAL A 150 0.42 2.91 1.97
N HIS A 151 1.63 2.92 2.51
CA HIS A 151 2.74 2.09 2.04
C HIS A 151 3.15 1.09 3.12
N ALA A 152 3.08 -0.20 2.82
CA ALA A 152 3.62 -1.25 3.66
C ALA A 152 5.15 -1.11 3.70
N SER A 153 5.71 -1.09 4.90
CA SER A 153 7.16 -1.11 5.09
C SER A 153 7.51 -2.16 6.13
N THR A 154 8.79 -2.52 6.18
CA THR A 154 9.31 -3.45 7.18
C THR A 154 10.20 -2.70 8.16
N GLY A 155 10.37 -3.22 9.38
CA GLY A 155 11.38 -2.67 10.31
C GLY A 155 12.82 -2.76 9.78
N PHE A 156 13.07 -3.51 8.70
CA PHE A 156 14.40 -3.76 8.13
C PHE A 156 15.04 -2.51 7.51
N VAL A 157 14.26 -1.54 7.03
CA VAL A 157 14.80 -0.28 6.48
C VAL A 157 15.59 0.52 7.53
N ARG A 158 15.30 0.33 8.82
CA ARG A 158 16.07 0.93 9.92
C ARG A 158 17.48 0.35 10.08
N ARG A 159 17.74 -0.87 9.60
CA ARG A 159 19.11 -1.44 9.61
C ARG A 159 20.01 -0.75 8.57
N PHE A 160 19.41 -0.11 7.56
CA PHE A 160 20.11 0.73 6.59
C PHE A 160 20.08 2.22 6.92
N ALA A 161 19.27 2.64 7.89
CA ALA A 161 19.37 3.96 8.50
C ALA A 161 20.65 4.03 9.36
N ARG A 162 21.82 3.99 8.71
CA ARG A 162 23.04 4.53 9.27
C ARG A 162 22.78 6.02 9.40
N HIS A 163 22.62 6.48 10.64
CA HIS A 163 22.62 7.89 10.95
C HIS A 163 23.98 8.45 10.52
N ARG A 164 24.02 9.16 9.38
CA ARG A 164 25.12 10.08 9.09
C ARG A 164 24.81 11.37 9.85
N ASP A 165 25.73 11.81 10.70
CA ASP A 165 25.76 13.21 11.15
C ASP A 165 25.73 14.13 9.91
N ARG A 166 25.37 15.41 10.08
CA ARG A 166 25.49 16.49 9.08
C ARG A 166 26.88 16.56 8.40
N ARG A 167 27.88 15.84 8.94
CA ARG A 167 29.25 15.70 8.41
C ARG A 167 29.60 14.34 7.79
N GLY A 168 28.68 13.37 7.74
CA GLY A 168 28.86 12.13 6.98
C GLY A 168 29.56 10.96 7.68
N GLU A 169 30.00 11.11 8.93
CA GLU A 169 30.72 10.07 9.69
C GLU A 169 29.80 9.04 10.38
N PRO A 170 30.21 7.75 10.53
CA PRO A 170 29.43 6.72 11.23
C PRO A 170 29.49 6.91 12.76
N GLY A 171 28.34 7.07 13.42
CA GLY A 171 28.25 7.14 14.89
C GLY A 171 27.90 5.80 15.53
N ASP A 172 28.80 5.28 16.37
CA ASP A 172 28.61 4.06 17.16
C ASP A 172 27.80 4.33 18.43
N ARG A 173 26.49 4.11 18.42
CA ARG A 173 25.71 3.73 19.62
C ARG A 173 24.51 2.86 19.26
N VAL A 174 24.58 1.58 19.64
CA VAL A 174 23.45 0.63 19.63
C VAL A 174 22.56 0.93 20.84
N GLY A 175 21.28 1.22 20.60
CA GLY A 175 20.31 1.49 21.68
C GLY A 175 18.87 1.12 21.29
N ALA A 176 18.31 0.17 22.04
CA ALA A 176 16.89 -0.18 22.24
C ALA A 176 15.94 -0.27 21.04
N ALA A 177 15.55 -1.51 20.72
CA ALA A 177 14.57 -1.85 19.70
C ALA A 177 13.13 -1.49 20.11
N HIS A 178 12.48 -0.62 19.34
CA HIS A 178 11.03 -0.52 19.27
C HIS A 178 10.58 -0.75 17.83
N ARG A 179 9.68 -1.72 17.60
CA ARG A 179 9.06 -1.97 16.30
C ARG A 179 8.02 -0.87 16.04
N ARG A 180 8.19 -0.08 14.99
CA ARG A 180 7.28 1.00 14.56
C ARG A 180 7.16 0.98 13.04
N VAL A 181 5.95 1.15 12.52
CA VAL A 181 5.62 1.24 11.09
C VAL A 181 5.25 2.71 10.79
N LEU A 182 5.74 3.26 9.68
CA LEU A 182 5.41 4.61 9.21
C LEU A 182 5.21 4.58 7.69
N ILE A 183 4.14 5.22 7.20
CA ILE A 183 4.05 6.16 6.06
C ILE A 183 2.57 6.27 5.63
N GLY A 184 1.97 7.44 5.89
CA GLY A 184 0.66 7.84 5.38
C GLY A 184 0.73 9.27 4.82
N ALA A 185 0.35 9.46 3.56
CA ALA A 185 0.22 10.77 2.94
C ALA A 185 -1.27 11.08 2.72
N THR A 186 -1.71 12.27 3.15
CA THR A 186 -3.06 12.78 2.93
C THR A 186 -3.05 13.76 1.78
N VAL A 187 -3.91 13.57 0.77
CA VAL A 187 -4.08 14.52 -0.34
C VAL A 187 -5.34 15.36 -0.08
N ARG A 188 -5.21 16.69 -0.03
CA ARG A 188 -6.34 17.62 0.16
C ARG A 188 -6.73 18.30 -1.16
N PRO A 189 -8.03 18.64 -1.35
CA PRO A 189 -8.45 19.47 -2.47
C PRO A 189 -7.72 20.82 -2.49
N GLY A 190 -7.27 21.27 -3.67
CA GLY A 190 -6.67 22.60 -3.88
C GLY A 190 -5.14 22.70 -3.74
N GLN A 191 -4.43 21.62 -3.41
CA GLN A 191 -2.97 21.65 -3.18
C GLN A 191 -2.11 21.77 -4.46
N LEU A 192 -2.73 21.83 -5.65
CA LEU A 192 -2.05 21.85 -6.95
C LEU A 192 -2.17 23.19 -7.72
N ALA A 193 -2.85 24.20 -7.17
CA ALA A 193 -3.02 25.49 -7.84
C ALA A 193 -2.26 26.63 -7.15
N GLY A 194 -1.10 27.01 -7.73
CA GLY A 194 -0.65 28.42 -7.75
C GLY A 194 0.15 29.00 -6.57
N GLN A 195 0.45 28.28 -5.49
CA GLN A 195 1.37 28.75 -4.43
C GLN A 195 2.31 27.63 -3.99
N ARG A 196 3.53 27.97 -3.51
CA ARG A 196 4.50 26.99 -2.99
C ARG A 196 3.79 26.06 -1.99
N PRO A 197 3.69 24.75 -2.27
CA PRO A 197 2.91 23.86 -1.43
C PRO A 197 3.57 23.74 -0.05
N ALA A 198 2.79 23.98 1.02
CA ALA A 198 3.10 23.35 2.29
C ALA A 198 3.09 21.83 2.02
N GLY A 199 4.18 21.15 2.36
CA GLY A 199 4.34 19.73 2.07
C GLY A 199 3.19 18.87 2.63
N PRO A 200 3.01 17.63 2.13
CA PRO A 200 1.95 16.75 2.58
C PRO A 200 1.96 16.59 4.11
N ALA A 201 0.78 16.57 4.72
CA ALA A 201 0.63 16.28 6.14
C ALA A 201 0.71 14.76 6.35
N TYR A 202 1.70 14.33 7.15
CA TYR A 202 1.94 12.93 7.49
C TYR A 202 1.27 12.57 8.82
N ARG A 203 0.63 11.40 8.90
CA ARG A 203 0.08 10.86 10.16
C ARG A 203 0.60 9.44 10.40
N GLU A 204 1.16 9.21 11.59
CA GLU A 204 1.70 7.92 12.05
C GLU A 204 0.56 7.03 12.59
N VAL A 205 0.53 5.75 12.21
CA VAL A 205 -0.39 4.75 12.76
C VAL A 205 0.43 3.50 13.14
N VAL A 206 0.35 3.11 14.41
CA VAL A 206 1.11 2.01 15.02
C VAL A 206 0.18 0.81 15.20
N LEU A 207 0.53 -0.33 14.61
CA LEU A 207 -0.17 -1.60 14.85
C LEU A 207 0.50 -2.36 16.02
N PRO A 208 -0.25 -2.83 17.04
CA PRO A 208 0.27 -3.70 18.09
C PRO A 208 0.54 -5.13 17.58
N ARG A 209 1.31 -5.90 18.36
CA ARG A 209 1.73 -7.27 18.05
C ARG A 209 0.54 -8.24 18.08
N SER A 210 0.51 -9.21 17.19
CA SER A 210 -0.11 -10.50 17.46
C SER A 210 0.75 -11.26 18.48
N THR A 211 0.17 -11.61 19.62
CA THR A 211 0.78 -12.54 20.59
C THR A 211 0.42 -13.97 20.17
N THR A 212 1.30 -14.60 19.42
CA THR A 212 1.34 -16.08 19.34
C THR A 212 2.66 -16.55 19.94
N GLU A 213 2.77 -16.43 21.28
CA GLU A 213 3.61 -17.31 22.09
C GLU A 213 2.67 -18.34 22.69
N GLY A 214 2.47 -19.43 21.94
CA GLY A 214 1.86 -20.66 22.43
C GLY A 214 2.96 -21.57 22.96
N ALA A 215 2.78 -21.99 24.21
CA ALA A 215 3.61 -22.91 24.97
C ALA A 215 4.05 -24.16 24.19
N HIS A 216 5.34 -24.47 24.27
CA HIS A 216 5.82 -25.85 24.22
C HIS A 216 6.42 -26.17 25.59
N ASP A 217 5.59 -26.75 26.46
CA ASP A 217 6.05 -27.63 27.52
C ASP A 217 6.28 -29.02 26.91
N GLY A 218 7.42 -29.62 27.23
CA GLY A 218 7.87 -30.95 26.84
C GLY A 218 9.31 -31.17 27.27
#